data_AF-A0A7V8PMZ4-F1
#
_entry.id   AF-A0A7V8PMZ4-F1
#
_cell.length_a   1.000
_cell.length_b   1.000
_cell.length_c   1.000
_cell.angle_alpha   90.00
_cell.angle_beta   90.00
_cell.angle_gamma   90.00
#
_symmetry.space_group_name_H-M   'P 1'
#
loop_
_entity.id
_entity.type
_entity.pdbx_description
1 polymer ?
#
loop_
_entity_poly.entity_id
_entity_poly.type
_entity_poly.pdbx_seq_one_letter_code
_entity_poly.pdbx_strand_id
1 'polypeptide(L)'
;MNLYIQIRKNQITVRNLSTLREASTQSAFSNNRILVADFMNAAETLRGVVRQVAPCNWCNWFSSTTLLIHALEMNEGGLSPVEERILQEITVMSYRKSRLIVISSAVPLSDSDALKRIQQKSF
;
A
#
# COMPACT_ATOMS: atom_id res chain seq x y z
N MET A 1 7.98 -4.61 -11.05
CA MET A 1 7.42 -3.26 -10.78
C MET A 1 7.35 -3.06 -9.28
N ASN A 2 7.63 -1.85 -8.80
CA ASN A 2 7.57 -1.53 -7.37
C ASN A 2 6.55 -0.41 -7.11
N LEU A 3 5.56 -0.68 -6.27
CA LEU A 3 4.58 0.32 -5.84
C LEU A 3 4.79 0.66 -4.37
N TYR A 4 4.79 1.94 -4.07
CA TYR A 4 4.76 2.46 -2.72
C TYR A 4 3.35 2.95 -2.40
N ILE A 5 2.70 2.29 -1.44
CA ILE A 5 1.32 2.54 -1.03
C ILE A 5 1.38 3.18 0.36
N GLN A 6 0.91 4.41 0.44
CA GLN A 6 0.81 5.18 1.67
C GLN A 6 -0.64 5.18 2.14
N ILE A 7 -0.88 4.77 3.38
CA ILE A 7 -2.22 4.77 3.98
C ILE A 7 -2.23 5.71 5.19
N ARG A 8 -3.16 6.66 5.14
CA ARG A 8 -3.51 7.62 6.19
C ARG A 8 -4.97 7.46 6.53
N LYS A 9 -5.46 8.17 7.56
CA LYS A 9 -6.87 8.17 7.88
C LYS A 9 -7.69 8.62 6.67
N ASN A 10 -8.52 7.72 6.13
CA ASN A 10 -9.40 7.95 4.99
C ASN A 10 -8.71 8.41 3.69
N GLN A 11 -7.40 8.16 3.53
CA GLN A 11 -6.66 8.53 2.34
C GLN A 11 -5.65 7.45 1.94
N ILE A 12 -5.60 7.14 0.65
CA ILE A 12 -4.61 6.24 0.05
C ILE A 12 -3.89 6.99 -1.05
N THR A 13 -2.56 6.99 -1.00
CA THR A 13 -1.69 7.49 -2.07
C THR A 13 -0.85 6.34 -2.60
N VAL A 14 -0.80 6.17 -3.92
CA VAL A 14 0.01 5.14 -4.57
C VAL A 14 0.98 5.79 -5.52
N ARG A 15 2.24 5.43 -5.37
CA ARG A 15 3.35 5.89 -6.19
C ARG A 15 4.01 4.72 -6.91
N ASN A 16 4.12 4.81 -8.22
CA ASN A 16 4.88 3.88 -9.03
C ASN A 16 6.35 4.32 -9.04
N LEU A 17 7.21 3.61 -8.32
CA LEU A 17 8.61 3.99 -8.14
C LEU A 17 9.45 3.88 -9.42
N SER A 18 8.94 3.21 -10.46
CA SER A 18 9.61 3.10 -11.75
C SER A 18 9.25 4.24 -12.71
N THR A 19 8.01 4.72 -12.67
CA THR A 19 7.50 5.76 -13.59
C THR A 19 7.33 7.12 -12.93
N LEU A 20 7.48 7.19 -11.60
CA LEU A 20 7.23 8.35 -10.75
C LEU A 20 5.78 8.89 -10.82
N ARG A 21 4.87 8.13 -11.45
CA ARG A 21 3.45 8.44 -11.45
C ARG A 21 2.87 8.21 -10.06
N GLU A 22 2.01 9.13 -9.65
CA GLU A 22 1.35 9.12 -8.36
C GLU A 22 -0.14 9.42 -8.52
N ALA A 23 -0.95 8.78 -7.71
CA ALA A 23 -2.37 9.09 -7.56
C ALA A 23 -2.75 9.01 -6.09
N SER A 24 -3.70 9.83 -5.67
CA SER A 24 -4.24 9.84 -4.32
C SER A 24 -5.76 9.89 -4.38
N THR A 25 -6.40 9.24 -3.43
CA THR A 25 -7.87 9.26 -3.30
C THR A 25 -8.25 9.24 -1.83
N GLN A 26 -9.39 9.85 -1.52
CA GLN A 26 -9.99 9.81 -0.19
C GLN A 26 -11.26 8.95 -0.18
N SER A 27 -11.48 8.21 0.91
CA SER A 27 -12.70 7.44 1.15
C SER A 27 -12.83 7.12 2.64
N ALA A 28 -14.07 7.02 3.14
CA ALA A 28 -14.36 6.78 4.55
C ALA A 28 -14.17 5.31 4.96
N PHE A 29 -12.92 4.83 5.04
CA PHE A 29 -12.59 3.45 5.42
C PHE A 29 -11.93 3.32 6.80
N SER A 30 -11.57 4.42 7.45
CA SER A 30 -10.97 4.46 8.79
C SER A 30 -12.02 4.87 9.84
N ASN A 31 -11.72 4.63 11.11
CA ASN A 31 -12.47 5.24 12.23
C ASN A 31 -11.51 5.98 13.18
N ASN A 32 -11.88 6.18 14.45
CA ASN A 32 -11.03 6.87 15.42
C ASN A 32 -10.01 5.97 16.12
N ARG A 33 -10.04 4.66 15.88
CA ARG A 33 -9.21 3.66 16.58
C ARG A 33 -8.30 2.87 15.65
N ILE A 34 -8.73 2.61 14.41
CA ILE A 34 -7.96 1.81 13.45
C ILE A 34 -7.95 2.44 12.06
N LEU A 35 -6.84 2.24 11.36
CA LEU A 35 -6.59 2.81 10.03
C LEU A 35 -7.49 2.21 8.94
N VAL A 36 -7.85 0.92 9.06
CA VAL A 36 -8.77 0.23 8.15
C VAL A 36 -9.88 -0.41 8.99
N ALA A 37 -10.99 0.31 9.12
CA ALA A 37 -12.21 -0.11 9.82
C ALA A 37 -13.27 -0.70 8.88
N ASP A 38 -13.30 -0.24 7.62
CA ASP A 38 -14.11 -0.81 6.56
C ASP A 38 -13.19 -1.45 5.52
N PHE A 39 -13.08 -2.78 5.60
CA PHE A 39 -12.21 -3.57 4.75
C PHE A 39 -12.57 -3.44 3.26
N MET A 40 -13.86 -3.57 2.94
CA MET A 40 -14.32 -3.59 1.55
C MET A 40 -14.10 -2.25 0.89
N ASN A 41 -14.46 -1.17 1.59
CA ASN A 41 -14.24 0.18 1.09
C ASN A 41 -12.73 0.47 0.90
N ALA A 42 -11.87 0.11 1.86
CA ALA A 42 -10.42 0.28 1.71
C ALA A 42 -9.85 -0.50 0.51
N ALA A 43 -10.27 -1.75 0.32
CA ALA A 43 -9.78 -2.59 -0.76
C ALA A 43 -10.22 -2.10 -2.15
N GLU A 44 -11.48 -1.65 -2.29
CA GLU A 44 -11.98 -1.04 -3.52
C GLU A 44 -11.31 0.29 -3.83
N THR A 45 -11.15 1.14 -2.81
CA THR A 45 -10.43 2.41 -2.88
C THR A 45 -8.99 2.19 -3.37
N LEU A 46 -8.27 1.24 -2.77
CA LEU A 46 -6.91 0.88 -3.15
C LEU A 46 -6.85 0.40 -4.61
N ARG A 47 -7.74 -0.51 -5.01
CA ARG A 47 -7.81 -1.03 -6.38
C ARG A 47 -8.06 0.08 -7.40
N GLY A 48 -8.92 1.03 -7.06
CA GLY A 48 -9.20 2.20 -7.88
C GLY A 48 -7.96 3.06 -8.12
N VAL A 49 -7.27 3.46 -7.04
CA VAL A 49 -6.09 4.34 -7.13
C VAL A 49 -4.89 3.65 -7.79
N VAL A 50 -4.68 2.35 -7.54
CA VAL A 50 -3.62 1.56 -8.19
C VAL A 50 -3.75 1.58 -9.71
N ARG A 51 -4.98 1.45 -10.23
CA ARG A 51 -5.24 1.45 -11.69
C ARG A 51 -4.88 2.75 -12.38
N GLN A 52 -4.82 3.86 -11.66
CA GLN A 52 -4.44 5.16 -12.22
C GLN A 52 -2.93 5.26 -12.48
N VAL A 53 -2.10 4.56 -11.68
CA VAL A 53 -0.63 4.63 -11.76
C VAL A 53 0.02 3.41 -12.40
N ALA A 54 -0.69 2.28 -12.41
CA ALA A 54 -0.25 1.02 -12.99
C ALA A 54 -1.42 0.35 -13.73
N PRO A 55 -1.75 0.81 -14.96
CA PRO A 55 -2.83 0.22 -15.75
C PRO A 55 -2.60 -1.27 -15.98
N CYS A 56 -3.70 -2.02 -15.95
CA CYS A 56 -3.70 -3.48 -16.03
C CYS A 56 -3.41 -3.94 -17.46
N ASN A 57 -2.14 -3.95 -17.84
CA ASN A 57 -1.70 -4.52 -19.12
C ASN A 57 -1.36 -6.00 -18.92
N TRP A 58 -1.72 -6.86 -19.89
CA TRP A 58 -1.46 -8.31 -19.84
C TRP A 58 0.02 -8.64 -19.58
N CYS A 59 0.95 -7.78 -20.00
CA CYS A 59 2.39 -7.90 -19.73
C CYS A 59 2.77 -7.81 -18.23
N ASN A 60 2.00 -7.08 -17.42
CA ASN A 60 2.30 -6.93 -15.99
C ASN A 60 2.00 -8.20 -15.19
N TRP A 61 1.23 -9.14 -15.75
CA TRP A 61 0.88 -10.42 -15.12
C TRP A 61 2.10 -11.32 -14.86
N PHE A 62 3.16 -11.19 -15.68
CA PHE A 62 4.39 -11.98 -15.57
C PHE A 62 5.52 -11.23 -14.84
N SER A 63 5.31 -9.94 -14.51
CA SER A 63 6.33 -9.15 -13.82
C SER A 63 6.26 -9.38 -12.31
N SER A 64 7.41 -9.56 -11.67
CA SER A 64 7.49 -9.56 -10.20
C SER A 64 7.06 -8.17 -9.70
N THR A 65 5.89 -8.11 -9.08
CA THR A 65 5.40 -6.88 -8.44
C THR A 65 5.71 -6.93 -6.96
N THR A 66 6.41 -5.92 -6.45
CA THR A 66 6.58 -5.72 -5.01
C THR A 66 5.73 -4.53 -4.57
N LEU A 67 4.91 -4.75 -3.56
CA LEU A 67 4.12 -3.72 -2.89
C LEU A 67 4.79 -3.39 -1.56
N LEU A 68 5.10 -2.12 -1.35
CA LEU A 68 5.48 -1.60 -0.04
C LEU A 68 4.29 -0.81 0.51
N ILE A 69 3.56 -1.38 1.47
CA ILE A 69 2.45 -0.72 2.13
C ILE A 69 2.92 -0.09 3.43
N HIS A 70 2.58 1.19 3.61
CA HIS A 70 3.06 2.02 4.71
C HIS A 70 1.88 2.66 5.42
N ALA A 71 1.61 2.19 6.64
CA ALA A 71 0.70 2.86 7.56
C ALA A 71 1.41 4.10 8.11
N LEU A 72 0.88 5.29 7.82
CA LEU A 72 1.49 6.57 8.20
C LEU A 72 0.89 7.21 9.44
N GLU A 73 -0.27 6.72 9.88
CA GLU A 73 -1.05 7.24 10.99
C GLU A 73 -1.71 6.09 11.74
N MET A 74 -2.16 6.35 12.97
CA MET A 74 -2.92 5.40 13.79
C MET A 74 -2.16 4.08 14.01
N ASN A 75 -0.87 4.20 14.31
CA ASN A 75 0.08 3.10 14.47
C ASN A 75 0.98 3.32 15.71
N GLU A 76 0.48 4.06 16.70
CA GLU A 76 1.16 4.31 17.96
C GLU A 76 1.43 2.98 18.70
N GLY A 77 2.71 2.71 18.99
CA GLY A 77 3.13 1.43 19.55
C GLY A 77 3.35 0.32 18.51
N GLY A 78 3.26 0.65 17.22
CA GLY A 78 3.38 -0.30 16.11
C GLY A 78 2.03 -0.84 15.64
N LEU A 79 2.06 -1.73 14.65
CA LEU A 79 0.86 -2.41 14.18
C LEU A 79 0.68 -3.70 14.97
N SER A 80 -0.54 -3.96 15.43
CA SER A 80 -0.91 -5.28 15.90
C SER A 80 -0.90 -6.30 14.76
N PRO A 81 -0.79 -7.62 15.05
CA PRO A 81 -0.85 -8.65 14.01
C PRO A 81 -2.15 -8.62 13.17
N VAL A 82 -3.26 -8.17 13.77
CA VAL A 82 -4.55 -8.02 13.07
C VAL A 82 -4.50 -6.87 12.07
N GLU A 83 -3.95 -5.72 12.47
CA GLU A 83 -3.81 -4.57 11.58
C GLU A 83 -2.83 -4.85 10.44
N GLU A 84 -1.70 -5.50 10.73
CA GLU A 84 -0.77 -5.94 9.70
C GLU A 84 -1.48 -6.87 8.71
N ARG A 85 -2.26 -7.84 9.19
CA ARG A 85 -3.00 -8.77 8.33
C ARG A 85 -4.02 -8.06 7.45
N ILE A 86 -4.75 -7.09 7.99
CA ILE A 86 -5.73 -6.30 7.23
C ILE A 86 -5.04 -5.54 6.10
N LEU A 87 -3.91 -4.86 6.40
CA LEU A 87 -3.12 -4.17 5.37
C LEU A 87 -2.65 -5.13 4.28
N GLN A 88 -2.32 -6.38 4.63
CA GLN A 88 -1.96 -7.38 3.64
C GLN A 88 -3.14 -7.76 2.75
N GLU A 89 -4.30 -8.05 3.35
CA GLU A 89 -5.45 -8.57 2.63
C GLU A 89 -6.11 -7.56 1.70
N ILE A 90 -6.16 -6.26 2.03
CA ILE A 90 -6.72 -5.25 1.14
C ILE A 90 -5.94 -5.13 -0.19
N THR A 91 -4.66 -5.52 -0.21
CA THR A 91 -3.85 -5.50 -1.44
C THR A 91 -4.19 -6.61 -2.42
N VAL A 92 -4.77 -7.72 -1.95
CA VAL A 92 -5.03 -8.92 -2.78
C VAL A 92 -6.01 -8.62 -3.92
N MET A 93 -6.98 -7.74 -3.69
CA MET A 93 -7.93 -7.28 -4.72
C MET A 93 -7.29 -6.44 -5.83
N SER A 94 -6.13 -5.84 -5.54
CA SER A 94 -5.34 -5.05 -6.50
C SER A 94 -4.28 -5.91 -7.19
N TYR A 95 -3.52 -6.69 -6.42
CA TYR A 95 -2.51 -7.63 -6.90
C TYR A 95 -2.54 -8.92 -6.11
N ARG A 96 -2.99 -9.99 -6.76
CA ARG A 96 -3.07 -11.32 -6.14
C ARG A 96 -1.70 -12.02 -6.04
N LYS A 97 -0.77 -11.72 -6.94
CA LYS A 97 0.57 -12.31 -7.00
C LYS A 97 1.63 -11.20 -6.89
N SER A 98 1.94 -10.82 -5.66
CA SER A 98 2.98 -9.82 -5.36
C SER A 98 3.75 -10.20 -4.10
N ARG A 99 5.03 -9.81 -4.04
CA ARG A 99 5.73 -9.72 -2.77
C ARG A 99 5.16 -8.51 -2.04
N LEU A 100 4.78 -8.66 -0.79
CA LEU A 100 4.24 -7.58 0.02
C LEU A 100 5.15 -7.33 1.22
N ILE A 101 5.40 -6.05 1.50
CA ILE A 101 6.16 -5.60 2.66
C ILE A 101 5.30 -4.57 3.37
N VAL A 102 4.99 -4.81 4.64
CA VAL A 102 4.27 -3.87 5.50
C VAL A 102 5.28 -3.11 6.37
N ILE A 103 5.12 -1.80 6.45
CA ILE A 103 5.86 -0.93 7.37
C ILE A 103 4.92 0.07 8.05
N SER A 104 5.36 0.59 9.19
CA SER A 104 4.67 1.65 9.92
C SER A 104 5.67 2.68 10.44
N SER A 105 5.36 3.95 10.22
CA SER A 105 6.05 5.11 10.82
C SER A 105 5.24 6.36 10.52
N ALA A 106 5.50 7.49 11.18
CA ALA A 106 4.75 8.72 10.93
C ALA A 106 5.18 9.47 9.65
N VAL A 107 6.37 9.17 9.11
CA VAL A 107 7.01 9.96 8.06
C VAL A 107 7.06 9.15 6.76
N PRO A 108 6.54 9.69 5.64
CA PRO A 108 6.66 9.00 4.36
C PRO A 108 8.13 8.87 3.95
N LEU A 109 8.49 7.71 3.39
CA LEU A 109 9.80 7.49 2.80
C LEU A 109 9.97 8.29 1.50
N SER A 110 11.21 8.68 1.23
CA SER A 110 11.64 9.11 -0.10
C SER A 110 11.60 7.92 -1.08
N ASP A 111 11.59 8.20 -2.39
CA ASP A 111 11.61 7.15 -3.41
C ASP A 111 12.82 6.22 -3.28
N SER A 112 13.99 6.78 -2.96
CA SER A 112 15.22 6.02 -2.80
C SER A 112 15.17 5.11 -1.57
N ASP A 113 14.59 5.59 -0.46
CA ASP A 113 14.47 4.80 0.77
C ASP A 113 13.38 3.73 0.66
N ALA A 114 12.28 4.02 -0.04
CA ALA A 114 11.27 3.01 -0.38
C ALA A 114 11.87 1.88 -1.24
N LEU A 115 12.70 2.22 -2.23
CA LEU A 115 13.42 1.23 -3.04
C LEU A 115 14.41 0.41 -2.22
N LYS A 116 15.19 1.03 -1.32
CA LYS A 116 16.08 0.31 -0.40
C LYS A 116 15.30 -0.67 0.47
N ARG A 117 14.14 -0.27 1.00
CA ARG A 117 13.30 -1.12 1.85
C ARG A 117 12.79 -2.35 1.10
N ILE A 118 12.48 -2.21 -0.19
CA ILE A 118 12.08 -3.32 -1.07
C ILE A 118 13.23 -4.30 -1.31
N GLN A 119 14.46 -3.79 -1.45
CA GLN A 119 15.65 -4.59 -1.73
C GLN A 119 16.18 -5.34 -0.50
N GLN A 120 15.94 -4.84 0.71
CA GLN A 120 16.29 -5.57 1.93
C GLN A 120 15.58 -6.93 1.94
N LYS A 121 16.37 -8.01 2.01
CA LYS A 121 15.84 -9.37 2.24
C LYS A 121 15.22 -9.38 3.64
N SER A 122 13.93 -9.67 3.71
CA SER A 122 13.30 -10.12 4.95
C SER A 122 13.93 -11.49 5.25
N PHE A 123 14.62 -11.60 6.40
CA PHE A 123 15.15 -12.86 6.91
C PHE A 123 14.01 -13.81 7.29
#